data_AF-A0A2A4U020-F1
#
_entry.id   AF-A0A2A4U020-F1
#
_cell.length_a   1.000
_cell.length_b   1.000
_cell.length_c   1.000
_cell.angle_alpha   90.00
_cell.angle_beta   90.00
_cell.angle_gamma   90.00
#
_symmetry.space_group_name_H-M   'P 1'
#
loop_
_entity.id
_entity.type
_entity.pdbx_description
1 polymer ?
#
loop_
_entity_poly.entity_id
_entity_poly.type
_entity_poly.pdbx_seq_one_letter_code
_entity_poly.pdbx_strand_id
1 'polypeptide(L)'
;MTDSNAYAPTGQIASIKKTIRHAYWHLKFLGWLLIVAMSAKFGFEYFNLYPDINQQIDRGVILAGFFILLLGSIYREISRIRKEKYANIQTELHAIHHTFRDILTCLGDIDYANANLEQLKQVKKSIERELIFSLDKISASFSMLTGTTCRACIKQIHEDCDDSRLYSYTLARDSESSKARKHIDKSRFEQKLDPIEANEDFSLLFGEDERWFFCNDLTRRATYFTSTDPTIGTGDKNNNIPWWFSFASAIGWTLPYRSTIVWPVQQREADAFHFEALGCIAFLAIDSEFKNVFHKRFDAPLGASVADGLFHPLLRFADLNLAVEELTQSAAKRLNNEE
;
A
#
# COMPACT_ATOMS: atom_id res chain seq x y z
N MET A 1 -41.87 -9.67 -2.23
CA MET A 1 -42.01 -10.36 -0.93
C MET A 1 -41.41 -11.75 -1.08
N THR A 2 -40.12 -11.87 -0.79
CA THR A 2 -39.39 -13.10 -0.43
C THR A 2 -37.98 -12.63 -0.05
N ASP A 3 -37.87 -12.19 1.20
CA ASP A 3 -36.60 -11.94 1.87
C ASP A 3 -35.97 -13.28 2.26
N SER A 4 -34.75 -13.54 1.78
CA SER A 4 -33.85 -14.54 2.37
C SER A 4 -32.38 -14.28 2.01
N ASN A 5 -31.90 -13.06 2.26
CA ASN A 5 -30.46 -12.80 2.34
C ASN A 5 -29.94 -13.20 3.72
N ALA A 6 -29.64 -14.49 3.88
CA ALA A 6 -28.90 -15.00 5.02
C ALA A 6 -27.47 -14.44 5.01
N TYR A 7 -27.25 -13.40 5.81
CA TYR A 7 -25.93 -12.88 6.16
C TYR A 7 -25.13 -13.98 6.87
N ALA A 8 -24.12 -14.54 6.22
CA ALA A 8 -23.13 -15.37 6.89
C ALA A 8 -22.22 -14.46 7.74
N PRO A 9 -21.96 -14.78 9.03
CA PRO A 9 -21.04 -14.03 9.88
C PRO A 9 -19.59 -14.36 9.48
N THR A 10 -19.10 -13.74 8.41
CA THR A 10 -17.75 -13.96 7.87
C THR A 10 -16.64 -13.46 8.81
N GLY A 11 -16.96 -12.57 9.76
CA GLY A 11 -15.99 -12.00 10.71
C GLY A 11 -15.47 -12.97 11.77
N GLN A 12 -16.32 -13.84 12.33
CA GLN A 12 -15.88 -14.76 13.40
C GLN A 12 -15.02 -15.92 12.88
N ILE A 13 -15.29 -16.41 11.66
CA ILE A 13 -14.50 -17.48 11.05
C ILE A 13 -13.09 -16.97 10.66
N ALA A 14 -12.97 -15.73 10.21
CA ALA A 14 -11.68 -15.10 9.90
C ALA A 14 -10.84 -14.88 11.18
N SER A 15 -11.47 -14.47 12.28
CA SER A 15 -10.82 -14.32 13.60
C SER A 15 -10.25 -15.65 14.12
N ILE A 16 -11.03 -16.73 14.08
CA ILE A 16 -10.59 -18.05 14.55
C ILE A 16 -9.43 -18.58 13.68
N LYS A 17 -9.50 -18.41 12.34
CA LYS A 17 -8.39 -18.79 11.45
C LYS A 17 -7.11 -18.02 11.76
N LYS A 18 -7.20 -16.73 12.13
CA LYS A 18 -6.03 -15.92 12.52
C LYS A 18 -5.41 -16.45 13.82
N THR A 19 -6.23 -16.75 14.83
CA THR A 19 -5.77 -17.30 16.12
C THR A 19 -5.10 -18.67 15.99
N ILE A 20 -5.68 -19.59 15.19
CA ILE A 20 -5.09 -20.93 14.96
C ILE A 20 -3.73 -20.82 14.24
N ARG A 21 -3.60 -19.89 13.28
CA ARG A 21 -2.35 -19.69 12.54
C ARG A 21 -1.22 -19.19 13.44
N HIS A 22 -1.53 -18.30 14.39
CA HIS A 22 -0.55 -17.83 15.37
C HIS A 22 -0.10 -18.93 16.32
N ALA A 23 -1.03 -19.73 16.85
CA ALA A 23 -0.70 -20.84 17.76
C ALA A 23 0.26 -21.86 17.13
N TYR A 24 0.04 -22.21 15.86
CA TYR A 24 0.91 -23.13 15.12
C TYR A 24 2.33 -22.58 14.91
N TRP A 25 2.46 -21.27 14.67
CA TRP A 25 3.77 -20.63 14.52
C TRP A 25 4.55 -20.61 15.83
N HIS A 26 3.90 -20.31 16.96
CA HIS A 26 4.53 -20.36 18.28
C HIS A 26 4.98 -21.79 18.65
N LEU A 27 4.18 -22.82 18.34
CA LEU A 27 4.56 -24.21 18.60
C LEU A 27 5.79 -24.63 17.79
N LYS A 28 5.86 -24.24 16.52
CA LYS A 28 7.05 -24.46 15.67
C LYS A 28 8.27 -23.74 16.20
N PHE A 29 8.12 -22.48 16.61
CA PHE A 29 9.20 -21.70 17.19
C PHE A 29 9.71 -22.31 18.49
N LEU A 30 8.80 -22.76 19.37
CA LEU A 30 9.15 -23.44 20.61
C LEU A 30 9.90 -24.76 20.34
N GLY A 31 9.44 -25.54 19.36
CA GLY A 31 10.11 -26.76 18.91
C GLY A 31 11.53 -26.48 18.40
N TRP A 32 11.71 -25.45 17.58
CA TRP A 32 13.04 -25.02 17.11
C TRP A 32 13.94 -24.56 18.25
N LEU A 33 13.41 -23.77 19.18
CA LEU A 33 14.17 -23.28 20.33
C LEU A 33 14.61 -24.43 21.25
N LEU A 34 13.77 -25.46 21.40
CA LEU A 34 14.10 -26.67 22.14
C LEU A 34 15.16 -27.51 21.43
N ILE A 35 15.11 -27.65 20.11
CA ILE A 35 16.17 -28.29 19.32
C ILE A 35 17.50 -27.54 19.51
N VAL A 36 17.50 -26.22 19.36
CA VAL A 36 18.70 -25.39 19.56
C VAL A 36 19.25 -25.53 20.98
N ALA A 37 18.38 -25.50 22.00
CA ALA A 37 18.78 -25.66 23.39
C ALA A 37 19.38 -27.06 23.68
N MET A 38 18.77 -28.12 23.14
CA MET A 38 19.31 -29.48 23.27
C MET A 38 20.64 -29.64 22.55
N SER A 39 20.77 -29.09 21.33
CA SER A 39 22.04 -29.09 20.60
C SER A 39 23.14 -28.30 21.33
N ALA A 40 22.79 -27.15 21.93
CA ALA A 40 23.72 -26.37 22.72
C ALA A 40 24.15 -27.12 23.98
N LYS A 41 23.21 -27.71 24.72
CA LYS A 41 23.49 -28.54 25.91
C LYS A 41 24.39 -29.72 25.55
N PHE A 42 24.06 -30.46 24.49
CA PHE A 42 24.87 -31.57 24.00
C PHE A 42 26.27 -31.10 23.62
N GLY A 43 26.38 -29.93 22.97
CA GLY A 43 27.65 -29.26 22.72
C GLY A 43 28.44 -29.04 24.02
N PHE A 44 27.87 -28.38 25.03
CA PHE A 44 28.55 -28.13 26.31
C PHE A 44 28.98 -29.41 27.03
N GLU A 45 28.11 -30.41 27.10
CA GLU A 45 28.43 -31.71 27.72
C GLU A 45 29.56 -32.41 26.96
N TYR A 46 29.54 -32.33 25.63
CA TYR A 46 30.58 -32.88 24.78
C TYR A 46 31.94 -32.19 24.97
N PHE A 47 32.00 -30.90 25.33
CA PHE A 47 33.25 -30.22 25.66
C PHE A 47 33.83 -30.62 27.02
N ASN A 48 32.98 -30.87 28.02
CA ASN A 48 33.43 -31.16 29.38
C ASN A 48 34.02 -32.57 29.58
N LEU A 49 33.85 -33.48 28.61
CA LEU A 49 34.23 -34.88 28.76
C LEU A 49 35.73 -35.18 28.56
N TYR A 50 36.51 -34.28 27.95
CA TYR A 50 37.94 -34.52 27.67
C TYR A 50 38.80 -33.25 27.88
N PRO A 51 39.87 -33.32 28.70
CA PRO A 51 40.72 -32.17 29.00
C PRO A 51 41.80 -31.88 27.95
N ASP A 52 41.92 -32.68 26.90
CA ASP A 52 42.92 -32.44 25.84
C ASP A 52 42.53 -31.23 24.97
N ILE A 53 43.40 -30.21 24.96
CA ILE A 53 43.22 -28.95 24.23
C ILE A 53 43.01 -29.20 22.73
N ASN A 54 43.73 -30.15 22.14
CA ASN A 54 43.62 -30.41 20.69
C ASN A 54 42.21 -30.92 20.35
N GLN A 55 41.66 -31.82 21.17
CA GLN A 55 40.30 -32.30 20.99
C GLN A 55 39.26 -31.20 21.20
N GLN A 56 39.47 -30.29 22.16
CA GLN A 56 38.56 -29.16 22.36
C GLN A 56 38.55 -28.21 21.15
N ILE A 57 39.70 -27.96 20.52
CA ILE A 57 39.81 -27.15 19.30
C ILE A 57 39.02 -27.79 18.16
N ASP A 58 39.22 -29.09 17.89
CA ASP A 58 38.50 -29.81 16.83
C ASP A 58 36.98 -29.73 17.02
N ARG A 59 36.51 -29.91 18.25
CA ARG A 59 35.08 -29.77 18.60
C ARG A 59 34.57 -28.36 18.38
N GLY A 60 35.40 -27.35 18.68
CA GLY A 60 35.09 -25.94 18.44
C GLY A 60 34.86 -25.65 16.98
N VAL A 61 35.75 -26.16 16.12
CA VAL A 61 35.63 -26.03 14.67
C VAL A 61 34.35 -26.69 14.14
N ILE A 62 34.02 -27.90 14.62
CA ILE A 62 32.80 -28.60 14.20
C ILE A 62 31.54 -27.81 14.60
N LEU A 63 31.46 -27.31 15.84
CA LEU A 63 30.31 -26.52 16.28
C LEU A 63 30.19 -25.20 15.50
N ALA A 64 31.30 -24.48 15.33
CA ALA A 64 31.32 -23.25 14.55
C ALA A 64 30.85 -23.51 13.11
N GLY A 65 31.34 -24.57 12.47
CA GLY A 65 30.91 -25.00 11.14
C GLY A 65 29.41 -25.30 11.08
N PHE A 66 28.87 -26.01 12.08
CA PHE A 66 27.43 -26.28 12.17
C PHE A 66 26.60 -25.00 12.28
N PHE A 67 26.98 -24.06 13.16
CA PHE A 67 26.25 -22.80 13.31
C PHE A 67 26.34 -21.92 12.06
N ILE A 68 27.49 -21.89 11.38
CA ILE A 68 27.64 -21.20 10.10
C ILE A 68 26.69 -21.79 9.04
N LEU A 69 26.63 -23.12 8.93
CA LEU A 69 25.71 -23.79 8.01
C LEU A 69 24.24 -23.56 8.37
N LEU A 70 23.90 -23.57 9.66
CA LEU A 70 22.55 -23.31 10.16
C LEU A 70 22.12 -21.87 9.83
N LEU A 71 22.95 -20.89 10.17
CA LEU A 71 22.69 -19.47 9.85
C LEU A 71 22.60 -19.26 8.34
N GLY A 72 23.48 -19.89 7.55
CA GLY A 72 23.43 -19.87 6.09
C GLY A 72 22.13 -20.47 5.55
N SER A 73 21.65 -21.57 6.12
CA SER A 73 20.38 -22.21 5.74
C SER A 73 19.17 -21.35 6.09
N ILE A 74 19.14 -20.76 7.30
CA ILE A 74 18.09 -19.83 7.73
C ILE A 74 18.07 -18.60 6.82
N TYR A 75 19.23 -18.00 6.58
CA TYR A 75 19.35 -16.85 5.68
C TYR A 75 18.87 -17.18 4.26
N ARG A 76 19.27 -18.35 3.74
CA ARG A 76 18.83 -18.85 2.43
C ARG A 76 17.31 -19.02 2.38
N GLU A 77 16.71 -19.60 3.42
CA GLU A 77 15.27 -19.84 3.48
C GLU A 77 14.48 -18.53 3.55
N ILE A 78 14.90 -17.59 4.42
CA ILE A 78 14.31 -16.24 4.51
C ILE A 78 14.39 -15.53 3.15
N SER A 79 15.54 -15.61 2.49
CA SER A 79 15.74 -15.01 1.16
C SER A 79 14.88 -15.68 0.09
N ARG A 80 14.68 -17.00 0.16
CA ARG A 80 13.89 -17.79 -0.79
C ARG A 80 12.39 -17.53 -0.64
N ILE A 81 11.88 -17.49 0.60
CA ILE A 81 10.46 -17.22 0.89
C ILE A 81 10.01 -15.93 0.20
N ARG A 82 10.84 -14.88 0.23
CA ARG A 82 10.47 -13.61 -0.41
C ARG A 82 10.44 -13.72 -1.93
N LYS A 83 11.38 -14.43 -2.55
CA LYS A 83 11.39 -14.67 -4.00
C LYS A 83 10.16 -15.45 -4.46
N GLU A 84 9.76 -16.46 -3.70
CA GLU A 84 8.53 -17.23 -3.98
C GLU A 84 7.28 -16.35 -3.88
N LYS A 85 7.21 -15.48 -2.86
CA LYS A 85 6.12 -14.50 -2.76
C LYS A 85 6.09 -13.55 -3.97
N TYR A 86 7.24 -13.04 -4.44
CA TYR A 86 7.28 -12.22 -5.66
C TYR A 86 6.81 -12.97 -6.90
N ALA A 87 7.18 -14.24 -7.05
CA ALA A 87 6.68 -15.07 -8.15
C ALA A 87 5.15 -15.25 -8.07
N ASN A 88 4.62 -15.49 -6.87
CA ASN A 88 3.19 -15.72 -6.68
C ASN A 88 2.33 -14.50 -6.98
N ILE A 89 2.82 -13.28 -6.73
CA ILE A 89 2.06 -12.06 -7.04
C ILE A 89 2.08 -11.70 -8.54
N GLN A 90 2.92 -12.33 -9.37
CA GLN A 90 2.98 -12.00 -10.80
C GLN A 90 1.63 -12.22 -11.50
N THR A 91 0.89 -13.25 -11.10
CA THR A 91 -0.48 -13.49 -11.60
C THR A 91 -1.42 -12.34 -11.26
N GLU A 92 -1.31 -11.77 -10.06
CA GLU A 92 -2.16 -10.66 -9.62
C GLU A 92 -1.77 -9.35 -10.32
N LEU A 93 -0.47 -9.10 -10.51
CA LEU A 93 0.02 -7.96 -11.29
C LEU A 93 -0.44 -8.03 -12.74
N HIS A 94 -0.37 -9.21 -13.34
CA HIS A 94 -0.85 -9.43 -14.69
C HIS A 94 -2.35 -9.15 -14.81
N ALA A 95 -3.15 -9.60 -13.84
CA ALA A 95 -4.58 -9.29 -13.78
C ALA A 95 -4.84 -7.78 -13.64
N ILE A 96 -4.08 -7.06 -12.82
CA ILE A 96 -4.19 -5.61 -12.68
C ILE A 96 -3.93 -4.91 -14.03
N HIS A 97 -2.87 -5.29 -14.73
CA HIS A 97 -2.56 -4.71 -16.05
C HIS A 97 -3.62 -5.06 -17.11
N HIS A 98 -4.22 -6.24 -17.04
CA HIS A 98 -5.38 -6.58 -17.86
C HIS A 98 -6.56 -5.65 -17.59
N THR A 99 -6.92 -5.45 -16.33
CA THR A 99 -7.99 -4.52 -15.94
C THR A 99 -7.71 -3.10 -16.42
N PHE A 100 -6.47 -2.60 -16.31
CA PHE A 100 -6.12 -1.26 -16.81
C PHE A 100 -6.29 -1.14 -18.32
N ARG A 101 -5.86 -2.14 -19.08
CA ARG A 101 -6.05 -2.18 -20.53
C ARG A 101 -7.53 -2.23 -20.89
N ASP A 102 -8.32 -3.02 -20.19
CA ASP A 102 -9.75 -3.19 -20.47
C ASP A 102 -10.53 -1.89 -20.13
N ILE A 103 -10.16 -1.19 -19.04
CA ILE A 103 -10.66 0.16 -18.74
C ILE A 103 -10.32 1.12 -19.88
N LEU A 104 -9.07 1.11 -20.35
CA LEU A 104 -8.63 2.01 -21.41
C LEU A 104 -9.38 1.76 -22.73
N THR A 105 -9.57 0.50 -23.12
CA THR A 105 -10.38 0.13 -24.28
C THR A 105 -11.82 0.60 -24.10
N CYS A 106 -12.43 0.30 -22.95
CA CYS A 106 -13.81 0.71 -22.66
C CYS A 106 -13.99 2.24 -22.75
N LEU A 107 -13.03 3.02 -22.24
CA LEU A 107 -13.04 4.48 -22.31
C LEU A 107 -12.81 5.01 -23.73
N GLY A 108 -12.01 4.30 -24.53
CA GLY A 108 -11.74 4.65 -25.93
C GLY A 108 -12.94 4.44 -26.87
N ASP A 109 -13.83 3.51 -26.52
CA ASP A 109 -15.03 3.18 -27.29
C ASP A 109 -16.24 4.09 -26.97
N ILE A 110 -16.11 5.03 -26.02
CA ILE A 110 -17.20 5.94 -25.64
C ILE A 110 -17.36 7.05 -26.69
N ASP A 111 -18.53 7.12 -27.30
CA ASP A 111 -18.95 8.26 -28.12
C ASP A 111 -19.54 9.37 -27.25
N TYR A 112 -18.68 10.23 -26.70
CA TYR A 112 -19.08 11.33 -25.81
C TYR A 112 -20.10 12.30 -26.44
N ALA A 113 -20.11 12.45 -27.76
CA ALA A 113 -21.01 13.38 -28.44
C ALA A 113 -22.47 12.90 -28.44
N ASN A 114 -22.66 11.57 -28.47
CA ASN A 114 -23.99 10.96 -28.57
C ASN A 114 -24.42 10.20 -27.30
N ALA A 115 -23.53 10.04 -26.32
CA ALA A 115 -23.83 9.34 -25.08
C ALA A 115 -24.83 10.12 -24.21
N ASN A 116 -25.81 9.40 -23.64
CA ASN A 116 -26.70 9.98 -22.66
C ASN A 116 -26.07 9.98 -21.25
N LEU A 117 -26.55 10.88 -20.38
CA LEU A 117 -26.01 11.06 -19.03
C LEU A 117 -26.03 9.77 -18.19
N GLU A 118 -27.07 8.94 -18.31
CA GLU A 118 -27.21 7.71 -17.54
C GLU A 118 -26.23 6.61 -17.99
N GLN A 119 -25.97 6.52 -19.31
CA GLN A 119 -24.93 5.65 -19.85
C GLN A 119 -23.55 6.06 -19.31
N LEU A 120 -23.20 7.34 -19.36
CA LEU A 120 -21.91 7.81 -18.84
C LEU A 120 -21.76 7.56 -17.34
N LYS A 121 -22.80 7.80 -16.54
CA LYS A 121 -22.81 7.45 -15.10
C LYS A 121 -22.64 5.95 -14.87
N GLN A 122 -23.27 5.10 -15.69
CA GLN A 122 -23.13 3.65 -15.58
C GLN A 122 -21.71 3.19 -15.92
N VAL A 123 -21.11 3.75 -16.96
CA VAL A 123 -19.72 3.46 -17.34
C VAL A 123 -18.77 3.92 -16.24
N LYS A 124 -18.93 5.16 -15.74
CA LYS A 124 -18.16 5.70 -14.60
C LYS A 124 -18.18 4.75 -13.40
N LYS A 125 -19.38 4.34 -12.97
CA LYS A 125 -19.55 3.39 -11.86
C LYS A 125 -18.92 2.02 -12.13
N SER A 126 -18.87 1.61 -13.39
CA SER A 126 -18.24 0.33 -13.77
C SER A 126 -16.72 0.43 -13.69
N ILE A 127 -16.14 1.52 -14.17
CA ILE A 127 -14.70 1.79 -14.06
C ILE A 127 -14.27 1.94 -12.60
N GLU A 128 -15.03 2.66 -11.77
CA GLU A 128 -14.74 2.77 -10.33
C GLU A 128 -14.69 1.39 -9.65
N ARG A 129 -15.56 0.45 -10.04
CA ARG A 129 -15.54 -0.93 -9.53
C ARG A 129 -14.28 -1.69 -9.96
N GLU A 130 -13.86 -1.53 -11.22
CA GLU A 130 -12.63 -2.16 -11.73
C GLU A 130 -11.35 -1.56 -11.11
N LEU A 131 -11.35 -0.26 -10.80
CA LEU A 131 -10.28 0.38 -10.03
C LEU A 131 -10.22 -0.17 -8.61
N ILE A 132 -11.37 -0.33 -7.94
CA ILE A 132 -11.43 -0.95 -6.59
C ILE A 132 -10.93 -2.39 -6.63
N PHE A 133 -11.32 -3.17 -7.64
CA PHE A 133 -10.83 -4.54 -7.84
C PHE A 133 -9.30 -4.58 -8.01
N SER A 134 -8.75 -3.67 -8.79
CA SER A 134 -7.30 -3.53 -8.95
C SER A 134 -6.62 -3.19 -7.63
N LEU A 135 -7.21 -2.30 -6.82
CA LEU A 135 -6.68 -1.93 -5.49
C LEU A 135 -6.76 -3.07 -4.48
N ASP A 136 -7.82 -3.90 -4.52
CA ASP A 136 -7.90 -5.14 -3.72
C ASP A 136 -6.74 -6.08 -4.04
N LYS A 137 -6.41 -6.20 -5.33
CA LYS A 137 -5.31 -7.05 -5.83
C LYS A 137 -3.94 -6.51 -5.44
N ILE A 138 -3.74 -5.19 -5.50
CA ILE A 138 -2.54 -4.51 -5.02
C ILE A 138 -2.38 -4.74 -3.51
N SER A 139 -3.43 -4.44 -2.74
CA SER A 139 -3.44 -4.63 -1.28
C SER A 139 -3.13 -6.08 -0.89
N ALA A 140 -3.76 -7.06 -1.56
CA ALA A 140 -3.50 -8.48 -1.32
C ALA A 140 -2.07 -8.89 -1.66
N SER A 141 -1.52 -8.37 -2.77
CA SER A 141 -0.15 -8.64 -3.20
C SER A 141 0.87 -8.11 -2.18
N PHE A 142 0.73 -6.85 -1.77
CA PHE A 142 1.61 -6.26 -0.74
C PHE A 142 1.40 -6.92 0.63
N SER A 143 0.19 -7.34 0.97
CA SER A 143 -0.07 -8.09 2.20
C SER A 143 0.64 -9.45 2.20
N MET A 144 0.64 -10.13 1.04
CA MET A 144 1.38 -11.39 0.87
C MET A 144 2.89 -11.18 1.01
N LEU A 145 3.43 -10.15 0.33
CA LEU A 145 4.86 -9.80 0.38
C LEU A 145 5.32 -9.50 1.80
N THR A 146 4.63 -8.57 2.48
CA THR A 146 4.99 -8.09 3.82
C THR A 146 4.66 -9.08 4.92
N GLY A 147 3.68 -9.97 4.72
CA GLY A 147 3.13 -10.81 5.77
C GLY A 147 2.27 -10.04 6.78
N THR A 148 1.84 -8.82 6.44
CA THR A 148 0.96 -7.97 7.25
C THR A 148 -0.26 -7.55 6.43
N THR A 149 -1.28 -6.97 7.04
CA THR A 149 -2.38 -6.35 6.29
C THR A 149 -1.90 -5.02 5.72
N CYS A 150 -2.04 -4.84 4.42
CA CYS A 150 -1.80 -3.59 3.71
C CYS A 150 -3.14 -2.97 3.26
N ARG A 151 -3.10 -1.69 2.89
CA ARG A 151 -4.23 -0.97 2.30
C ARG A 151 -3.77 -0.22 1.07
N ALA A 152 -4.63 -0.09 0.07
CA ALA A 152 -4.31 0.58 -1.19
C ALA A 152 -5.35 1.65 -1.53
N CYS A 153 -4.89 2.79 -2.05
CA CYS A 153 -5.79 3.81 -2.57
C CYS A 153 -5.20 4.58 -3.75
N ILE A 154 -6.09 5.15 -4.56
CA ILE A 154 -5.79 6.13 -5.60
C ILE A 154 -6.28 7.48 -5.10
N LYS A 155 -5.40 8.46 -5.08
CA LYS A 155 -5.71 9.85 -4.75
C LYS A 155 -5.57 10.70 -6.01
N GLN A 156 -6.65 11.28 -6.49
CA GLN A 156 -6.65 12.11 -7.69
C GLN A 156 -6.40 13.57 -7.31
N ILE A 157 -5.69 14.30 -8.17
CA ILE A 157 -5.43 15.72 -7.99
C ILE A 157 -6.59 16.52 -8.60
N HIS A 158 -7.09 17.48 -7.85
CA HIS A 158 -8.08 18.47 -8.30
C HIS A 158 -7.47 19.86 -8.18
N GLU A 159 -7.69 20.68 -9.18
CA GLU A 159 -7.49 22.12 -9.06
C GLU A 159 -8.81 22.77 -8.69
N ASP A 160 -8.79 23.57 -7.63
CA ASP A 160 -9.95 24.35 -7.22
C ASP A 160 -10.01 25.66 -8.01
N CYS A 161 -11.15 25.91 -8.66
CA CYS A 161 -11.36 27.10 -9.49
C CYS A 161 -11.28 28.42 -8.69
N ASP A 162 -11.58 28.38 -7.39
CA ASP A 162 -11.70 29.58 -6.56
C ASP A 162 -10.34 30.12 -6.08
N ASP A 163 -9.39 29.23 -5.76
CA ASP A 163 -8.10 29.59 -5.16
C ASP A 163 -6.87 29.13 -5.96
N SER A 164 -7.08 28.42 -7.08
CA SER A 164 -6.02 27.79 -7.90
C SER A 164 -5.09 26.87 -7.10
N ARG A 165 -5.54 26.34 -5.95
CA ARG A 165 -4.78 25.39 -5.16
C ARG A 165 -5.12 23.98 -5.58
N LEU A 166 -4.13 23.11 -5.42
CA LEU A 166 -4.24 21.70 -5.76
C LEU A 166 -4.57 20.89 -4.52
N TYR A 167 -5.64 20.11 -4.62
CA TYR A 167 -6.13 19.24 -3.57
C TYR A 167 -6.02 17.78 -4.01
N SER A 168 -5.71 16.88 -3.07
CA SER A 168 -5.65 15.44 -3.31
C SER A 168 -6.84 14.74 -2.63
N TYR A 169 -7.81 14.28 -3.40
CA TYR A 169 -8.95 13.52 -2.87
C TYR A 169 -8.84 12.03 -3.19
N THR A 170 -9.42 11.19 -2.34
CA THR A 170 -9.40 9.75 -2.59
C THR A 170 -10.46 9.37 -3.63
N LEU A 171 -10.00 9.03 -4.83
CA LEU A 171 -10.85 8.54 -5.92
C LEU A 171 -11.36 7.12 -5.63
N ALA A 172 -10.45 6.23 -5.21
CA ALA A 172 -10.78 4.83 -4.93
C ALA A 172 -9.90 4.27 -3.80
N ARG A 173 -10.46 3.30 -3.06
CA ARG A 173 -9.74 2.50 -2.05
C ARG A 173 -10.03 1.03 -2.27
N ASP A 174 -9.16 0.16 -1.77
CA ASP A 174 -9.51 -1.25 -1.59
C ASP A 174 -10.83 -1.40 -0.81
N SER A 175 -11.54 -2.48 -1.09
CA SER A 175 -12.89 -2.74 -0.64
C SER A 175 -13.03 -2.84 0.88
N GLU A 176 -12.00 -3.31 1.59
CA GLU A 176 -11.98 -3.41 3.05
C GLU A 176 -11.85 -2.01 3.68
N SER A 177 -10.88 -1.23 3.23
CA SER A 177 -10.63 0.13 3.71
C SER A 177 -11.77 1.09 3.35
N SER A 178 -12.36 0.94 2.16
CA SER A 178 -13.47 1.77 1.67
C SER A 178 -14.67 1.73 2.61
N LYS A 179 -15.04 0.56 3.12
CA LYS A 179 -16.19 0.41 4.05
C LYS A 179 -16.04 1.24 5.32
N ALA A 180 -14.81 1.35 5.85
CA ALA A 180 -14.53 2.09 7.07
C ALA A 180 -14.34 3.60 6.84
N ARG A 181 -13.94 4.01 5.62
CA ARG A 181 -13.49 5.38 5.34
C ARG A 181 -14.40 6.19 4.41
N LYS A 182 -15.38 5.58 3.74
CA LYS A 182 -16.25 6.24 2.74
C LYS A 182 -16.83 7.58 3.19
N HIS A 183 -17.36 7.66 4.41
CA HIS A 183 -17.94 8.91 4.94
C HIS A 183 -16.87 9.98 5.17
N ILE A 184 -15.71 9.58 5.69
CA ILE A 184 -14.59 10.49 5.96
C ILE A 184 -14.03 11.02 4.64
N ASP A 185 -13.81 10.15 3.64
CA ASP A 185 -13.30 10.56 2.33
C ASP A 185 -14.24 11.57 1.65
N LYS A 186 -15.56 11.32 1.70
CA LYS A 186 -16.58 12.24 1.18
C LYS A 186 -16.53 13.60 1.90
N SER A 187 -16.52 13.58 3.23
CA SER A 187 -16.47 14.80 4.04
C SER A 187 -15.20 15.62 3.79
N ARG A 188 -14.05 14.96 3.60
CA ARG A 188 -12.77 15.64 3.32
C ARG A 188 -12.73 16.26 1.94
N PHE A 189 -13.34 15.59 0.94
CA PHE A 189 -13.52 16.14 -0.40
C PHE A 189 -14.39 17.41 -0.36
N GLU A 190 -15.58 17.33 0.26
CA GLU A 190 -16.51 18.46 0.35
C GLU A 190 -15.93 19.66 1.10
N GLN A 191 -15.05 19.42 2.08
CA GLN A 191 -14.42 20.45 2.90
C GLN A 191 -13.03 20.89 2.41
N LYS A 192 -12.55 20.37 1.27
CA LYS A 192 -11.23 20.71 0.69
C LYS A 192 -10.09 20.58 1.71
N LEU A 193 -10.09 19.49 2.50
CA LEU A 193 -9.17 19.33 3.65
C LEU A 193 -7.77 18.82 3.29
N ASP A 194 -7.52 18.40 2.06
CA ASP A 194 -6.29 17.73 1.65
C ASP A 194 -5.47 18.52 0.60
N PRO A 195 -5.00 19.74 0.86
CA PRO A 195 -4.11 20.43 -0.08
C PRO A 195 -2.77 19.68 -0.23
N ILE A 196 -2.22 19.62 -1.44
CA ILE A 196 -1.01 18.83 -1.75
C ILE A 196 0.17 19.29 -0.90
N GLU A 197 0.36 20.60 -0.75
CA GLU A 197 1.42 21.23 0.02
C GLU A 197 1.34 20.97 1.53
N ALA A 198 0.18 20.52 2.04
CA ALA A 198 -0.01 20.14 3.45
C ALA A 198 0.18 18.65 3.71
N ASN A 199 0.68 17.89 2.74
CA ASN A 199 1.01 16.48 2.89
C ASN A 199 2.44 16.26 2.37
N GLU A 200 3.37 15.90 3.27
CA GLU A 200 4.80 15.78 2.94
C GLU A 200 5.04 14.77 1.80
N ASP A 201 4.31 13.66 1.82
CA ASP A 201 4.39 12.60 0.81
C ASP A 201 3.95 13.05 -0.58
N PHE A 202 2.89 13.87 -0.69
CA PHE A 202 2.40 14.38 -1.98
C PHE A 202 3.22 15.59 -2.46
N SER A 203 3.56 16.52 -1.57
CA SER A 203 4.32 17.72 -1.91
C SER A 203 5.71 17.40 -2.45
N LEU A 204 6.42 16.45 -1.84
CA LEU A 204 7.72 15.97 -2.36
C LEU A 204 7.58 15.37 -3.75
N LEU A 205 6.55 14.55 -3.97
CA LEU A 205 6.33 13.90 -5.26
C LEU A 205 5.84 14.83 -6.37
N PHE A 206 5.12 15.88 -6.00
CA PHE A 206 4.58 16.84 -6.94
C PHE A 206 5.62 17.91 -7.32
N GLY A 207 6.46 18.33 -6.38
CA GLY A 207 7.45 19.39 -6.58
C GLY A 207 8.85 18.92 -7.01
N GLU A 208 9.23 17.67 -6.70
CA GLU A 208 10.56 17.13 -7.01
C GLU A 208 10.46 15.99 -8.03
N ASP A 209 11.57 15.69 -8.73
CA ASP A 209 11.64 14.56 -9.68
C ASP A 209 11.73 13.18 -8.97
N GLU A 210 11.16 13.07 -7.77
CA GLU A 210 11.18 11.85 -6.98
C GLU A 210 10.28 10.78 -7.60
N ARG A 211 10.81 9.54 -7.66
CA ARG A 211 10.08 8.42 -8.29
C ARG A 211 9.01 7.83 -7.38
N TRP A 212 9.19 7.95 -6.07
CA TRP A 212 8.26 7.49 -5.05
C TRP A 212 8.64 8.07 -3.68
N PHE A 213 7.65 8.30 -2.83
CA PHE A 213 7.87 8.53 -1.42
C PHE A 213 7.90 7.17 -0.72
N PHE A 214 8.97 6.89 0.03
CA PHE A 214 9.11 5.64 0.77
C PHE A 214 9.44 5.95 2.24
N CYS A 215 8.56 5.55 3.15
CA CYS A 215 8.82 5.60 4.58
C CYS A 215 8.36 4.33 5.28
N ASN A 216 9.31 3.54 5.77
CA ASN A 216 9.01 2.28 6.44
C ASN A 216 8.77 2.43 7.95
N ASP A 217 8.98 3.62 8.51
CA ASP A 217 8.69 3.93 9.90
C ASP A 217 8.39 5.43 10.03
N LEU A 218 7.15 5.80 9.71
CA LEU A 218 6.66 7.18 9.77
C LEU A 218 6.73 7.74 11.19
N THR A 219 6.61 6.89 12.21
CA THR A 219 6.67 7.32 13.61
C THR A 219 8.05 7.87 14.02
N ARG A 220 9.09 7.55 13.24
CA ARG A 220 10.45 8.08 13.45
C ARG A 220 10.75 9.29 12.57
N ARG A 221 9.87 9.62 11.63
CA ARG A 221 10.01 10.76 10.74
C ARG A 221 9.43 12.00 11.42
N ALA A 222 10.28 12.70 12.17
CA ALA A 222 9.88 13.88 12.94
C ALA A 222 9.27 15.01 12.08
N THR A 223 9.60 15.07 10.79
CA THR A 223 9.07 16.07 9.86
C THR A 223 7.82 15.64 9.12
N TYR A 224 7.27 14.46 9.39
CA TYR A 224 6.10 13.99 8.67
C TYR A 224 4.86 14.78 9.09
N PHE A 225 4.33 15.56 8.16
CA PHE A 225 3.08 16.29 8.31
C PHE A 225 2.06 15.78 7.29
N THR A 226 0.83 15.66 7.75
CA THR A 226 -0.33 15.36 6.91
C THR A 226 -1.51 16.20 7.35
N SER A 227 -2.30 16.62 6.39
CA SER A 227 -3.58 17.30 6.62
C SER A 227 -4.62 16.46 7.41
N THR A 228 -4.41 15.16 7.59
CA THR A 228 -5.32 14.33 8.41
C THR A 228 -5.16 14.58 9.89
N ASP A 229 -3.94 14.85 10.34
CA ASP A 229 -3.65 15.19 11.72
C ASP A 229 -2.44 16.13 11.78
N PRO A 230 -2.67 17.45 11.94
CA PRO A 230 -1.61 18.44 11.97
C PRO A 230 -0.75 18.36 13.25
N THR A 231 -1.16 17.57 14.24
CA THR A 231 -0.38 17.34 15.48
C THR A 231 0.68 16.26 15.30
N ILE A 232 0.64 15.49 14.21
CA ILE A 232 1.69 14.55 13.84
C ILE A 232 2.87 15.34 13.27
N GLY A 233 4.08 15.02 13.74
CA GLY A 233 5.30 15.72 13.34
C GLY A 233 5.60 17.00 14.15
N THR A 234 4.69 17.46 15.01
CA THR A 234 5.00 18.52 15.99
C THR A 234 5.68 17.96 17.25
N GLY A 235 5.86 16.64 17.32
CA GLY A 235 6.55 15.94 18.40
C GLY A 235 7.99 16.42 18.54
N ASP A 236 8.25 17.06 19.68
CA ASP A 236 9.51 17.67 20.11
C ASP A 236 10.75 16.95 19.54
N LYS A 237 11.54 17.67 18.74
CA LYS A 237 12.78 17.18 18.07
C LYS A 237 13.86 16.71 19.06
N ASN A 238 13.61 16.83 20.36
CA ASN A 238 14.55 16.56 21.46
C ASN A 238 14.53 15.15 22.03
N ASN A 239 13.91 14.19 21.35
CA ASN A 239 13.93 12.81 21.81
C ASN A 239 15.24 12.10 21.40
N ASN A 240 16.29 12.37 22.18
CA ASN A 240 17.39 11.44 22.50
C ASN A 240 16.84 10.18 23.21
N ILE A 241 15.69 9.66 22.78
CA ILE A 241 15.11 8.44 23.29
C ILE A 241 15.99 7.30 22.77
N PRO A 242 16.64 6.54 23.66
CA PRO A 242 17.46 5.42 23.25
C PRO A 242 16.70 4.47 22.33
N TRP A 243 17.39 3.85 21.36
CA TRP A 243 16.77 2.95 20.37
C TRP A 243 15.93 1.81 20.98
N TRP A 244 16.23 1.39 22.22
CA TRP A 244 15.48 0.38 22.97
C TRP A 244 14.13 0.88 23.52
N PHE A 245 13.90 2.19 23.57
CA PHE A 245 12.60 2.82 23.85
C PHE A 245 11.79 3.15 22.58
N SER A 246 12.16 2.62 21.41
CA SER A 246 11.44 2.85 20.14
C SER A 246 9.96 2.45 20.16
N PHE A 247 9.49 1.68 21.15
CA PHE A 247 8.06 1.45 21.36
C PHE A 247 7.32 2.72 21.81
N ALA A 248 7.98 3.64 22.53
CA ALA A 248 7.42 4.91 22.96
C ALA A 248 7.16 5.87 21.79
N SER A 249 7.85 5.71 20.64
CA SER A 249 7.58 6.51 19.45
C SER A 249 6.19 6.27 18.84
N ALA A 250 5.47 5.24 19.29
CA ALA A 250 4.09 5.00 18.89
C ALA A 250 3.07 5.69 19.81
N ILE A 251 3.49 6.26 20.95
CA ILE A 251 2.60 6.98 21.87
C ILE A 251 2.20 8.29 21.19
N GLY A 252 0.89 8.49 21.01
CA GLY A 252 0.35 9.67 20.31
C GLY A 252 0.27 9.52 18.78
N TRP A 253 0.61 8.36 18.22
CA TRP A 253 0.43 8.12 16.79
C TRP A 253 -1.05 7.84 16.48
N THR A 254 -1.70 8.76 15.77
CA THR A 254 -3.15 8.72 15.48
C THR A 254 -3.47 8.15 14.10
N LEU A 255 -2.51 8.15 13.17
CA LEU A 255 -2.72 7.56 11.84
C LEU A 255 -2.85 6.04 11.95
N PRO A 256 -3.72 5.45 11.12
CA PRO A 256 -3.93 4.02 11.16
C PRO A 256 -2.80 3.25 10.47
N TYR A 257 -1.76 3.91 9.94
CA TYR A 257 -0.59 3.29 9.30
C TYR A 257 0.70 3.83 9.89
N ARG A 258 1.77 3.04 9.86
CA ARG A 258 3.11 3.39 10.35
C ARG A 258 4.19 3.26 9.29
N SER A 259 3.85 2.68 8.14
CA SER A 259 4.70 2.64 6.96
C SER A 259 3.86 2.89 5.72
N THR A 260 4.47 3.49 4.70
CA THR A 260 3.81 3.77 3.43
C THR A 260 4.80 3.84 2.27
N ILE A 261 4.31 3.54 1.08
CA ILE A 261 4.92 3.91 -0.18
C ILE A 261 3.87 4.65 -1.02
N VAL A 262 4.25 5.79 -1.59
CA VAL A 262 3.40 6.58 -2.49
C VAL A 262 4.12 6.74 -3.82
N TRP A 263 3.40 6.54 -4.90
CA TRP A 263 3.89 6.68 -6.27
C TRP A 263 3.08 7.76 -6.98
N PRO A 264 3.75 8.73 -7.64
CA PRO A 264 3.06 9.63 -8.54
C PRO A 264 2.57 8.84 -9.77
N VAL A 265 1.33 9.06 -10.16
CA VAL A 265 0.78 8.61 -11.45
C VAL A 265 1.02 9.76 -12.42
N GLN A 266 2.06 9.63 -13.21
CA GLN A 266 2.56 10.71 -14.07
C GLN A 266 3.13 10.18 -15.38
N GLN A 267 3.12 11.04 -16.40
CA GLN A 267 3.86 10.81 -17.64
C GLN A 267 5.01 11.81 -17.68
N ARG A 268 6.23 11.27 -17.56
CA ARG A 268 7.46 12.07 -17.68
C ARG A 268 7.83 12.23 -19.15
N GLU A 269 8.38 13.40 -19.49
CA GLU A 269 8.93 13.64 -20.81
C GLU A 269 10.03 12.59 -21.09
N ALA A 270 9.99 12.04 -22.29
CA ALA A 270 11.03 11.17 -22.79
C ALA A 270 11.62 11.83 -24.03
N ASP A 271 12.92 12.13 -23.98
CA ASP A 271 13.67 12.80 -25.07
C ASP A 271 13.42 12.16 -26.44
N ALA A 272 13.13 10.85 -26.45
CA ALA A 272 12.89 10.07 -27.66
C ALA A 272 11.52 10.28 -28.32
N PHE A 273 10.51 10.81 -27.62
CA PHE A 273 9.11 10.74 -28.05
C PHE A 273 8.39 12.08 -28.24
N HIS A 274 9.06 13.23 -28.11
CA HIS A 274 8.55 14.58 -28.42
C HIS A 274 7.09 14.85 -27.97
N PHE A 275 6.72 14.44 -26.76
CA PHE A 275 5.42 14.77 -26.17
C PHE A 275 5.63 15.67 -24.95
N GLU A 276 4.68 16.57 -24.71
CA GLU A 276 4.67 17.41 -23.51
C GLU A 276 4.30 16.55 -22.28
N ALA A 277 5.08 16.68 -21.20
CA ALA A 277 4.75 16.03 -19.94
C ALA A 277 3.48 16.65 -19.35
N LEU A 278 2.43 15.85 -19.19
CA LEU A 278 1.19 16.25 -18.50
C LEU A 278 1.36 16.35 -16.97
N GLY A 279 2.54 15.96 -16.46
CA GLY A 279 2.85 15.99 -15.04
C GLY A 279 2.16 14.88 -14.24
N CYS A 280 2.06 15.10 -12.93
CA CYS A 280 1.43 14.20 -11.99
C CYS A 280 -0.07 14.49 -11.90
N ILE A 281 -0.91 13.49 -12.17
CA ILE A 281 -2.38 13.62 -12.18
C ILE A 281 -3.06 12.93 -10.98
N ALA A 282 -2.35 12.00 -10.35
CA ALA A 282 -2.83 11.24 -9.21
C ALA A 282 -1.66 10.62 -8.42
N PHE A 283 -1.96 10.02 -7.28
CA PHE A 283 -1.04 9.23 -6.47
C PHE A 283 -1.62 7.85 -6.24
N LEU A 284 -0.80 6.82 -6.40
CA LEU A 284 -1.07 5.47 -5.90
C LEU A 284 -0.38 5.33 -4.54
N ALA A 285 -1.11 4.95 -3.50
CA ALA A 285 -0.54 4.76 -2.17
C ALA A 285 -0.81 3.34 -1.66
N ILE A 286 0.22 2.73 -1.06
CA ILE A 286 0.10 1.55 -0.21
C ILE A 286 0.56 1.91 1.21
N ASP A 287 -0.14 1.41 2.22
CA ASP A 287 0.25 1.60 3.61
C ASP A 287 0.06 0.32 4.45
N SER A 288 0.70 0.29 5.61
CA SER A 288 0.55 -0.79 6.60
C SER A 288 0.56 -0.24 8.02
N GLU A 289 -0.22 -0.90 8.90
CA GLU A 289 -0.23 -0.66 10.36
C GLU A 289 1.12 -0.91 11.02
N PHE A 290 1.98 -1.70 10.38
CA PHE A 290 3.27 -2.13 10.93
C PHE A 290 4.42 -1.31 10.36
N LYS A 291 5.51 -1.26 11.13
CA LYS A 291 6.78 -0.62 10.74
C LYS A 291 7.69 -1.66 10.08
N ASN A 292 8.64 -1.20 9.29
CA ASN A 292 9.73 -1.98 8.71
C ASN A 292 9.27 -3.18 7.87
N VAL A 293 8.11 -3.06 7.21
CA VAL A 293 7.52 -4.16 6.44
C VAL A 293 7.89 -4.13 4.96
N PHE A 294 8.07 -2.95 4.39
CA PHE A 294 8.39 -2.78 2.97
C PHE A 294 9.90 -2.90 2.71
N HIS A 295 10.27 -3.22 1.48
CA HIS A 295 11.66 -3.30 1.04
C HIS A 295 11.88 -2.42 -0.18
N LYS A 296 12.47 -1.24 0.04
CA LYS A 296 12.64 -0.17 -0.96
C LYS A 296 13.15 -0.69 -2.32
N ARG A 297 14.13 -1.60 -2.32
CA ARG A 297 14.74 -2.14 -3.55
C ARG A 297 13.77 -2.91 -4.47
N PHE A 298 12.73 -3.53 -3.92
CA PHE A 298 11.87 -4.45 -4.68
C PHE A 298 10.42 -3.95 -4.69
N ASP A 299 9.91 -3.51 -3.55
CA ASP A 299 8.52 -3.12 -3.39
C ASP A 299 8.23 -1.76 -4.06
N ALA A 300 9.20 -0.83 -4.04
CA ALA A 300 9.02 0.48 -4.63
C ALA A 300 8.99 0.44 -6.18
N PRO A 301 9.93 -0.22 -6.89
CA PRO A 301 9.81 -0.37 -8.34
C PRO A 301 8.55 -1.15 -8.77
N LEU A 302 8.12 -2.11 -7.95
CA LEU A 302 6.92 -2.88 -8.21
C LEU A 302 5.64 -2.03 -8.23
N GLY A 303 5.47 -1.15 -7.24
CA GLY A 303 4.32 -0.24 -7.27
C GLY A 303 4.45 0.84 -8.34
N ALA A 304 5.68 1.26 -8.66
CA ALA A 304 5.92 2.23 -9.73
C ALA A 304 5.43 1.69 -11.08
N SER A 305 5.69 0.42 -11.42
CA SER A 305 5.18 -0.16 -12.68
C SER A 305 3.65 -0.20 -12.75
N VAL A 306 2.98 -0.34 -11.61
CA VAL A 306 1.51 -0.26 -11.53
C VAL A 306 1.04 1.20 -11.70
N ALA A 307 1.69 2.15 -11.03
CA ALA A 307 1.37 3.58 -11.16
C ALA A 307 1.56 4.08 -12.61
N ASP A 308 2.64 3.67 -13.28
CA ASP A 308 2.89 4.01 -14.69
C ASP A 308 1.78 3.47 -15.60
N GLY A 309 1.39 2.21 -15.41
CA GLY A 309 0.30 1.58 -16.17
C GLY A 309 -1.08 2.18 -15.92
N LEU A 310 -1.25 2.91 -14.80
CA LEU A 310 -2.51 3.53 -14.39
C LEU A 310 -2.70 4.93 -15.01
N PHE A 311 -1.65 5.55 -15.56
CA PHE A 311 -1.68 6.93 -16.07
C PHE A 311 -2.76 7.13 -17.15
N HIS A 312 -2.68 6.41 -18.27
CA HIS A 312 -3.63 6.59 -19.38
C HIS A 312 -5.08 6.25 -19.00
N PRO A 313 -5.37 5.14 -18.27
CA PRO A 313 -6.71 4.88 -17.76
C PRO A 313 -7.27 6.05 -16.93
N LEU A 314 -6.48 6.62 -16.01
CA LEU A 314 -6.96 7.72 -15.17
C LEU A 314 -7.12 9.03 -15.93
N LEU A 315 -6.25 9.31 -16.89
CA LEU A 315 -6.38 10.48 -17.76
C LEU A 315 -7.71 10.44 -18.53
N ARG A 316 -8.02 9.30 -19.16
CA ARG A 316 -9.31 9.10 -19.87
C ARG A 316 -10.51 9.08 -18.93
N PHE A 317 -10.32 8.61 -17.70
CA PHE A 317 -11.37 8.64 -16.69
C PHE A 317 -11.66 10.08 -16.22
N ALA A 318 -10.66 10.97 -16.24
CA ALA A 318 -10.88 12.39 -15.99
C ALA A 318 -11.74 13.04 -17.09
N ASP A 319 -11.50 12.73 -18.37
CA ASP A 319 -12.34 13.17 -19.49
C ASP A 319 -13.81 12.73 -19.28
N LEU A 320 -14.03 11.49 -18.85
CA LEU A 320 -15.36 10.97 -18.53
C LEU A 320 -16.03 11.74 -17.39
N ASN A 321 -15.28 12.11 -16.34
CA ASN A 321 -15.84 12.89 -15.24
C ASN A 321 -16.30 14.27 -15.69
N LEU A 322 -15.48 14.96 -16.50
CA LEU A 322 -15.84 16.27 -17.06
C LEU A 322 -17.12 16.18 -17.90
N ALA A 323 -17.22 15.19 -18.79
CA ALA A 323 -18.42 14.98 -19.61
C ALA A 323 -19.69 14.72 -18.77
N VAL A 324 -19.57 13.91 -17.70
CA VAL A 324 -20.67 13.66 -16.76
C VAL A 324 -21.09 14.94 -16.03
N GLU A 325 -20.14 15.77 -15.61
CA GLU A 325 -20.40 17.02 -14.91
C GLU A 325 -21.09 18.05 -15.80
N GLU A 326 -20.60 18.24 -17.03
CA GLU A 326 -21.18 19.17 -18.02
C GLU A 326 -22.64 18.83 -18.36
N LEU A 327 -22.93 17.55 -18.60
CA LEU A 327 -24.29 17.08 -18.87
C LEU A 327 -25.19 17.21 -17.63
N THR A 328 -24.64 16.98 -16.43
CA THR A 328 -25.39 17.15 -15.17
C THR A 328 -25.77 18.62 -14.94
N GLN A 329 -24.83 19.54 -15.17
CA GLN A 329 -25.08 20.98 -15.08
C GLN A 329 -26.08 21.44 -16.14
N SER A 330 -25.96 20.94 -17.37
CA SER A 330 -26.89 21.25 -18.47
C SER A 330 -28.31 20.78 -18.18
N ALA A 331 -28.46 19.58 -17.59
CA ALA A 331 -29.76 19.07 -17.16
C ALA A 331 -30.37 19.93 -16.03
N ALA A 332 -29.58 20.32 -15.04
CA ALA A 332 -30.04 21.20 -13.95
C ALA A 332 -30.50 22.58 -14.44
N LYS A 333 -29.78 23.18 -15.39
CA LYS A 333 -30.16 24.47 -16.00
C LYS A 333 -31.48 24.40 -16.77
N ARG A 334 -31.78 23.27 -17.42
CA ARG A 334 -33.05 23.07 -18.14
C ARG A 334 -34.24 23.01 -17.18
N LEU A 335 -34.12 22.29 -16.08
CA LEU A 335 -35.16 22.20 -15.05
C LEU A 335 -35.49 23.58 -14.45
N ASN A 336 -34.47 24.40 -14.18
CA ASN A 336 -34.68 25.75 -13.62
C ASN A 336 -35.32 26.76 -14.60
N ASN A 337 -35.31 26.48 -15.92
CA ASN A 337 -35.94 27.35 -16.91
C ASN A 337 -37.40 26.97 -17.19
N GLU A 338 -37.85 25.80 -16.71
CA GLU A 338 -39.23 25.32 -16.86
C GLU A 338 -40.13 25.67 -15.66
N GLU A 339 -39.53 26.14 -14.56
CA GLU A 339 -40.21 26.75 -13.40
C GLU A 339 -40.44 28.26 -13.60
#